data_AF-A0A1M6U8J7-F1
#
_entry.id   AF-A0A1M6U8J7-F1
#
_cell.length_a   1.000
_cell.length_b   1.000
_cell.length_c   1.000
_cell.angle_alpha   90.00
_cell.angle_beta   90.00
_cell.angle_gamma   90.00
#
_symmetry.space_group_name_H-M   'P 1'
#
loop_
_entity.id
_entity.type
_entity.pdbx_description
1 polymer ?
#
loop_
_entity_poly.entity_id
_entity_poly.type
_entity_poly.pdbx_seq_one_letter_code
_entity_poly.pdbx_strand_id
1 'polypeptide(L)'
;MWLFKENDLEYVEFYLHGKTKPHEAIGRAGTIGYLKRIHSRTDAIKDIDFYDMLKRKLDLPVFCLPDGSVTEHLRQTFKAFLKDAELLKCPKTGQDRTLYSLRHTYATFALVNDGMDIHALTKQMGTSIGMIERHYSHLTPRMKKDMFTGKRYELSAEEYAAQKGSSHSSL
;
A
#
# COMPACT_ATOMS: atom_id res chain seq x y z
N MET A 1 -10.63 5.75 11.41
CA MET A 1 -10.22 6.19 10.06
C MET A 1 -10.87 7.52 9.79
N TRP A 2 -10.16 8.42 9.12
CA TRP A 2 -10.59 9.79 8.87
C TRP A 2 -10.36 10.12 7.40
N LEU A 3 -11.25 10.91 6.79
CA LEU A 3 -11.05 11.46 5.45
C LEU A 3 -10.87 12.97 5.56
N PHE A 4 -9.92 13.50 4.81
CA PHE A 4 -9.67 14.93 4.72
C PHE A 4 -9.32 15.33 3.28
N LYS A 5 -9.49 16.62 2.98
CA LYS A 5 -9.18 17.18 1.67
C LYS A 5 -8.10 18.24 1.80
N GLU A 6 -7.16 18.23 0.85
CA GLU A 6 -6.09 19.22 0.75
C GLU A 6 -5.77 19.42 -0.73
N ASN A 7 -5.78 20.68 -1.20
CA ASN A 7 -5.56 21.04 -2.61
C ASN A 7 -6.44 20.25 -3.60
N ASP A 8 -7.76 20.19 -3.32
CA ASP A 8 -8.76 19.43 -4.09
C ASP A 8 -8.54 17.91 -4.19
N LEU A 9 -7.54 17.38 -3.48
CA LEU A 9 -7.28 15.95 -3.37
C LEU A 9 -7.85 15.40 -2.07
N GLU A 10 -8.36 14.17 -2.14
CA GLU A 10 -8.94 13.46 -1.00
C GLU A 10 -7.99 12.41 -0.46
N TYR A 11 -7.83 12.41 0.87
CA TYR A 11 -6.92 11.53 1.59
C TYR A 11 -7.69 10.73 2.63
N VAL A 12 -7.16 9.56 2.94
CA VAL A 12 -7.67 8.69 4.01
C VAL A 12 -6.54 8.38 4.98
N GLU A 13 -6.80 8.62 6.26
CA GLU A 13 -5.91 8.32 7.36
C GLU A 13 -6.49 7.18 8.21
N PHE A 14 -5.65 6.19 8.48
CA PHE A 14 -5.97 5.09 9.37
C PHE A 14 -5.27 5.29 10.69
N TYR A 15 -6.03 5.07 11.78
CA TYR A 15 -5.46 4.86 13.09
C TYR A 15 -5.33 3.35 13.32
N LEU A 16 -4.10 2.86 13.39
CA LEU A 16 -3.79 1.43 13.42
C LEU A 16 -3.27 1.03 14.80
N HIS A 17 -4.05 0.18 15.49
CA HIS A 17 -3.64 -0.39 16.78
C HIS A 17 -2.86 -1.69 16.56
N GLY A 18 -1.56 -1.67 16.85
CA GLY A 18 -0.68 -2.84 16.73
C GLY A 18 -0.33 -3.48 18.08
N LYS A 19 0.57 -4.47 18.05
CA LYS A 19 1.13 -5.11 19.26
C LYS A 19 2.05 -4.19 20.08
N THR A 20 2.68 -3.23 19.41
CA THR A 20 3.64 -2.31 20.03
C THR A 20 2.95 -0.98 20.34
N LYS A 21 3.10 0.01 19.46
CA LYS A 21 2.49 1.33 19.60
C LYS A 21 1.50 1.55 18.47
N PRO A 22 0.32 2.11 18.76
CA PRO A 22 -0.56 2.63 17.73
C PRO A 22 0.18 3.65 16.87
N HIS A 23 -0.18 3.72 15.60
CA HIS A 23 0.34 4.72 14.68
C HIS A 23 -0.72 5.12 13.66
N GLU A 24 -0.53 6.29 13.09
CA GLU A 24 -1.31 6.78 11.96
C GLU A 24 -0.62 6.37 10.65
N ALA A 25 -1.42 6.06 9.64
CA ALA A 25 -0.94 5.73 8.31
C ALA A 25 -1.87 6.31 7.24
N ILE A 26 -1.28 6.91 6.21
CA ILE A 26 -2.02 7.47 5.09
C ILE A 26 -2.23 6.40 4.01
N GLY A 27 -3.48 6.23 3.55
CA GLY A 27 -3.80 5.38 2.42
C GLY A 27 -3.24 5.94 1.11
N ARG A 28 -2.88 5.06 0.18
CA ARG A 28 -2.56 5.47 -1.20
C ARG A 28 -3.81 6.07 -1.86
N ALA A 29 -3.63 6.88 -2.90
CA ALA A 29 -4.72 7.58 -3.58
C ALA A 29 -5.91 6.68 -3.97
N GLY A 30 -5.66 5.44 -4.38
CA GLY A 30 -6.72 4.48 -4.74
C GLY A 30 -7.50 3.90 -3.56
N THR A 31 -7.00 4.03 -2.32
CA THR A 31 -7.54 3.36 -1.12
C THR A 31 -9.01 3.69 -0.89
N ILE A 32 -9.41 4.95 -1.06
CA ILE A 32 -10.81 5.39 -0.90
C ILE A 32 -11.72 4.66 -1.88
N GLY A 33 -11.27 4.45 -3.13
CA GLY A 33 -12.01 3.70 -4.12
C GLY A 33 -12.24 2.23 -3.73
N TYR A 34 -11.24 1.57 -3.13
CA TYR A 34 -11.41 0.21 -2.60
C TYR A 34 -12.38 0.17 -1.41
N LEU A 35 -12.32 1.16 -0.51
CA LEU A 35 -13.23 1.26 0.63
C LEU A 35 -14.68 1.50 0.19
N LYS A 36 -14.91 2.34 -0.82
CA LYS A 36 -16.23 2.55 -1.42
C LYS A 36 -16.80 1.25 -2.00
N ARG A 37 -15.97 0.42 -2.66
CA ARG A 37 -16.39 -0.89 -3.17
C ARG A 37 -16.71 -1.91 -2.07
N ILE A 38 -16.00 -1.86 -0.96
CA ILE A 38 -16.31 -2.69 0.22
C ILE A 38 -17.64 -2.24 0.83
N HIS A 39 -17.80 -0.93 1.03
CA HIS A 39 -19.04 -0.34 1.54
C HIS A 39 -20.26 -0.70 0.68
N SER A 40 -20.15 -0.58 -0.65
CA SER A 40 -21.29 -0.82 -1.56
C SER A 40 -21.78 -2.27 -1.59
N ARG A 41 -20.99 -3.23 -1.07
CA ARG A 41 -21.36 -4.65 -1.03
C ARG A 41 -21.75 -5.14 0.38
N THR A 42 -21.64 -4.32 1.41
CA THR A 42 -21.92 -4.73 2.79
C THR A 42 -23.37 -4.42 3.13
N ASP A 43 -24.17 -5.46 3.39
CA ASP A 43 -25.62 -5.35 3.53
C ASP A 43 -26.06 -4.40 4.66
N ALA A 44 -25.30 -4.33 5.74
CA ALA A 44 -25.62 -3.47 6.89
C ALA A 44 -25.50 -1.96 6.61
N ILE A 45 -24.74 -1.56 5.58
CA ILE A 45 -24.40 -0.15 5.35
C ILE A 45 -24.54 0.31 3.90
N LYS A 46 -24.76 -0.59 2.94
CA LYS A 46 -24.82 -0.29 1.50
C LYS A 46 -25.84 0.79 1.12
N ASP A 47 -26.92 0.92 1.90
CA ASP A 47 -28.01 1.86 1.64
C ASP A 47 -27.76 3.27 2.22
N ILE A 48 -26.64 3.48 2.91
CA ILE A 48 -26.21 4.76 3.46
C ILE A 48 -25.16 5.36 2.52
N ASP A 49 -25.11 6.68 2.32
CA ASP A 49 -23.98 7.27 1.59
C ASP A 49 -22.64 6.99 2.31
N PHE A 50 -21.57 6.75 1.57
CA PHE A 50 -20.26 6.39 2.12
C PHE A 50 -19.73 7.42 3.12
N TYR A 51 -19.89 8.72 2.84
CA TYR A 51 -19.40 9.78 3.71
C TYR A 51 -20.29 9.95 4.94
N ASP A 52 -21.59 9.79 4.78
CA ASP A 52 -22.51 9.83 5.92
C ASP A 52 -22.35 8.62 6.85
N MET A 53 -22.06 7.44 6.29
CA MET A 53 -21.68 6.25 7.06
C MET A 53 -20.44 6.53 7.93
N LEU A 54 -19.41 7.18 7.37
CA LEU A 54 -18.19 7.52 8.12
C LEU A 54 -18.44 8.50 9.27
N LYS A 55 -19.36 9.47 9.10
CA LYS A 55 -19.74 10.41 10.17
C LYS A 55 -20.44 9.71 11.34
N ARG A 56 -21.19 8.64 11.07
CA ARG A 56 -21.89 7.85 12.10
C ARG A 56 -20.95 7.05 13.00
N LYS A 57 -19.68 6.86 12.60
CA LYS A 57 -18.65 6.12 13.37
C LYS A 57 -19.15 4.75 13.86
N LEU A 58 -19.82 4.01 12.99
CA LEU A 58 -20.35 2.68 13.30
C LEU A 58 -19.20 1.72 13.65
N ASP A 59 -19.38 0.93 14.70
CA ASP A 59 -18.42 -0.10 15.11
C ASP A 59 -18.67 -1.40 14.33
N LEU A 60 -18.35 -1.37 13.04
CA LEU A 60 -18.51 -2.50 12.11
C LEU A 60 -17.16 -2.89 11.51
N PRO A 61 -16.94 -4.20 11.24
CA PRO A 61 -15.72 -4.66 10.58
C PRO A 61 -15.65 -4.12 9.15
N VAL A 62 -14.51 -3.53 8.78
CA VAL A 62 -14.27 -3.05 7.40
C VAL A 62 -14.05 -4.23 6.45
N PHE A 63 -13.31 -5.27 6.87
CA PHE A 63 -13.00 -6.42 6.04
C PHE A 63 -13.90 -7.60 6.42
N CYS A 64 -15.08 -7.63 5.80
CA CYS A 64 -16.08 -8.68 5.99
C CYS A 64 -16.66 -9.15 4.65
N LEU A 65 -17.37 -10.28 4.71
CA LEU A 65 -18.27 -10.75 3.65
C LEU A 65 -19.52 -9.85 3.57
N PRO A 66 -20.32 -9.93 2.50
CA PRO A 66 -21.50 -9.08 2.32
C PRO A 66 -22.47 -9.07 3.51
N ASP A 67 -22.63 -10.22 4.16
CA ASP A 67 -23.48 -10.41 5.34
C ASP A 67 -22.89 -9.83 6.66
N GLY A 68 -21.69 -9.26 6.61
CA GLY A 68 -20.99 -8.71 7.76
C GLY A 68 -20.09 -9.71 8.51
N SER A 69 -20.09 -10.99 8.13
CA SER A 69 -19.23 -12.00 8.76
C SER A 69 -17.75 -11.80 8.42
N VAL A 70 -16.87 -12.04 9.39
CA VAL A 70 -15.40 -11.94 9.22
C VAL A 70 -14.83 -13.33 8.97
N THR A 71 -13.97 -13.46 7.96
CA THR A 71 -13.33 -14.73 7.61
C THR A 71 -11.88 -14.78 8.08
N GLU A 72 -11.51 -15.88 8.73
CA GLU A 72 -10.12 -16.19 9.09
C GLU A 72 -9.32 -16.77 7.90
N HIS A 73 -9.97 -17.01 6.76
CA HIS A 73 -9.38 -17.73 5.62
C HIS A 73 -8.73 -16.85 4.56
N LEU A 74 -8.59 -15.54 4.82
CA LEU A 74 -7.99 -14.61 3.86
C LEU A 74 -6.59 -15.06 3.37
N ARG A 75 -5.81 -15.71 4.24
CA ARG A 75 -4.48 -16.23 3.90
C ARG A 75 -4.55 -17.35 2.87
N GLN A 76 -5.51 -18.26 3.00
CA GLN A 76 -5.73 -19.38 2.08
C GLN A 76 -6.24 -18.85 0.73
N THR A 77 -7.22 -17.94 0.75
CA THR A 77 -7.73 -17.29 -0.47
C THR A 77 -6.61 -16.55 -1.21
N PHE A 78 -5.77 -15.81 -0.48
CA PHE A 78 -4.63 -15.12 -1.09
C PHE A 78 -3.60 -16.10 -1.67
N LYS A 79 -3.33 -17.22 -0.99
CA LYS A 79 -2.45 -18.27 -1.50
C LYS A 79 -2.99 -18.90 -2.79
N ALA A 80 -4.29 -19.21 -2.83
CA ALA A 80 -4.94 -19.74 -4.03
C ALA A 80 -4.86 -18.74 -5.19
N PHE A 81 -5.21 -17.47 -4.95
CA PHE A 81 -5.08 -16.40 -5.94
C PHE A 81 -3.66 -16.29 -6.50
N LEU A 82 -2.63 -16.32 -5.65
CA LEU A 82 -1.24 -16.28 -6.10
C LEU A 82 -0.82 -17.53 -6.88
N LYS A 83 -1.39 -18.70 -6.55
CA LYS A 83 -1.12 -19.93 -7.30
C LYS A 83 -1.69 -19.82 -8.72
N ASP A 84 -2.93 -19.34 -8.84
CA ASP A 84 -3.62 -19.19 -10.12
C ASP A 84 -2.96 -18.11 -11.00
N ALA A 85 -2.40 -17.08 -10.37
CA ALA A 85 -1.62 -16.04 -11.05
C ALA A 85 -0.16 -16.44 -11.33
N GLU A 86 0.27 -17.66 -11.01
CA GLU A 86 1.67 -18.13 -11.14
C GLU A 86 2.70 -17.29 -10.35
N LEU A 87 2.24 -16.64 -9.28
CA LEU A 87 3.02 -15.75 -8.41
C LEU A 87 3.19 -16.32 -7.00
N LEU A 88 2.87 -17.58 -6.73
CA LEU A 88 3.01 -18.13 -5.38
C LEU A 88 4.49 -18.20 -4.95
N LYS A 89 5.38 -18.70 -5.79
CA LYS A 89 6.78 -18.91 -5.42
C LYS A 89 7.64 -17.67 -5.72
N CYS A 90 8.41 -17.24 -4.73
CA CYS A 90 9.44 -16.22 -4.94
C CYS A 90 10.63 -16.84 -5.70
N PRO A 91 11.01 -16.33 -6.89
CA PRO A 91 12.11 -16.91 -7.66
C PRO A 91 13.47 -16.84 -6.95
N LYS A 92 13.67 -15.83 -6.09
CA LYS A 92 14.94 -15.62 -5.37
C LYS A 92 15.11 -16.52 -4.16
N THR A 93 14.03 -16.80 -3.43
CA THR A 93 14.09 -17.52 -2.15
C THR A 93 13.47 -18.91 -2.20
N GLY A 94 12.72 -19.25 -3.25
CA GLY A 94 11.94 -20.49 -3.36
C GLY A 94 10.76 -20.60 -2.39
N GLN A 95 10.54 -19.58 -1.56
CA GLN A 95 9.49 -19.55 -0.54
C GLN A 95 8.15 -19.07 -1.11
N ASP A 96 7.06 -19.51 -0.48
CA ASP A 96 5.71 -19.02 -0.81
C ASP A 96 5.59 -17.55 -0.40
N ARG A 97 5.10 -16.71 -1.32
CA ARG A 97 4.65 -15.36 -1.02
C ARG A 97 3.43 -15.43 -0.10
N THR A 98 3.38 -14.52 0.87
CA THR A 98 2.29 -14.41 1.86
C THR A 98 1.71 -13.00 1.82
N LEU A 99 0.65 -12.73 2.59
CA LEU A 99 0.14 -11.35 2.75
C LEU A 99 1.24 -10.39 3.22
N TYR A 100 2.19 -10.86 4.03
CA TYR A 100 3.32 -10.05 4.48
C TYR A 100 4.27 -9.66 3.34
N SER A 101 4.30 -10.43 2.25
CA SER A 101 5.03 -10.06 1.03
C SER A 101 4.51 -8.77 0.38
N LEU A 102 3.22 -8.42 0.56
CA LEU A 102 2.68 -7.13 0.10
C LEU A 102 3.28 -5.96 0.88
N ARG A 103 3.48 -6.13 2.19
CA ARG A 103 4.15 -5.13 3.03
C ARG A 103 5.61 -4.91 2.59
N HIS A 104 6.30 -5.98 2.19
CA HIS A 104 7.64 -5.86 1.61
C HIS A 104 7.63 -5.12 0.27
N THR A 105 6.70 -5.47 -0.61
CA THR A 105 6.54 -4.83 -1.91
C THR A 105 6.29 -3.32 -1.75
N TYR A 106 5.40 -2.94 -0.83
CA TYR A 106 5.13 -1.54 -0.50
C TYR A 106 6.39 -0.79 -0.06
N ALA A 107 7.16 -1.34 0.88
CA ALA A 107 8.36 -0.71 1.39
C ALA A 107 9.44 -0.55 0.30
N THR A 108 9.62 -1.56 -0.55
CA THR A 108 10.54 -1.46 -1.68
C THR A 108 10.13 -0.36 -2.65
N PHE A 109 8.85 -0.28 -3.04
CA PHE A 109 8.38 0.79 -3.93
C PHE A 109 8.50 2.17 -3.29
N ALA A 110 8.18 2.30 -2.00
CA ALA A 110 8.35 3.56 -1.27
C ALA A 110 9.82 4.02 -1.28
N LEU A 111 10.77 3.12 -1.00
CA LEU A 111 12.20 3.48 -0.92
C LEU A 111 12.88 3.67 -2.27
N VAL A 112 12.46 2.92 -3.29
CA VAL A 112 13.17 2.84 -4.58
C VAL A 112 12.51 3.70 -5.64
N ASN A 113 11.17 3.68 -5.72
CA ASN A 113 10.43 4.34 -6.78
C ASN A 113 9.93 5.72 -6.35
N ASP A 114 9.44 5.84 -5.12
CA ASP A 114 8.86 7.08 -4.61
C ASP A 114 9.90 7.97 -3.89
N GLY A 115 11.10 7.44 -3.62
CA GLY A 115 12.15 8.16 -2.91
C GLY A 115 11.78 8.54 -1.47
N MET A 116 10.85 7.81 -0.86
CA MET A 116 10.39 8.08 0.50
C MET A 116 11.54 7.95 1.50
N ASP A 117 11.66 8.93 2.38
CA ASP A 117 12.62 8.91 3.46
C ASP A 117 12.38 7.75 4.44
N ILE A 118 13.46 7.20 5.00
CA ILE A 118 13.40 6.05 5.93
C ILE A 118 12.62 6.41 7.19
N HIS A 119 12.72 7.63 7.72
CA HIS A 119 11.96 8.04 8.90
C HIS A 119 10.47 8.18 8.58
N ALA A 120 10.12 8.71 7.40
CA ALA A 120 8.73 8.74 6.95
C ALA A 120 8.16 7.32 6.81
N LEU A 121 8.92 6.39 6.20
CA LEU A 121 8.49 5.01 6.03
C LEU A 121 8.31 4.27 7.35
N THR A 122 9.19 4.49 8.34
CA THR A 122 9.08 3.85 9.65
C THR A 122 7.82 4.27 10.40
N LYS A 123 7.46 5.56 10.36
CA LYS A 123 6.19 6.06 10.89
C LYS A 123 5.00 5.44 10.16
N GLN A 124 5.00 5.52 8.83
CA GLN A 124 3.93 5.02 7.98
C GLN A 124 3.68 3.50 8.10
N MET A 125 4.74 2.72 8.35
CA MET A 125 4.61 1.27 8.53
C MET A 125 4.43 0.83 9.99
N GLY A 126 4.64 1.74 10.96
CA GLY A 126 4.62 1.42 12.38
C GLY A 126 5.70 0.41 12.78
N THR A 127 6.93 0.60 12.31
CA THR A 127 8.07 -0.29 12.63
C THR A 127 9.32 0.51 13.00
N SER A 128 10.35 -0.17 13.52
CA SER A 128 11.60 0.51 13.91
C SER A 128 12.52 0.71 12.72
N ILE A 129 13.38 1.73 12.80
CA ILE A 129 14.44 2.00 11.80
C ILE A 129 15.31 0.76 11.63
N GLY A 130 15.78 0.15 12.73
CA GLY A 130 16.60 -1.07 12.66
C GLY A 130 15.91 -2.24 11.95
N MET A 131 14.58 -2.35 12.03
CA MET A 131 13.83 -3.36 11.25
C MET A 131 13.81 -3.03 9.76
N ILE A 132 13.64 -1.77 9.38
CA ILE A 132 13.75 -1.33 7.97
C ILE A 132 15.17 -1.57 7.46
N GLU A 133 16.19 -1.11 8.17
CA GLU A 133 17.59 -1.29 7.79
C GLU A 133 17.94 -2.77 7.62
N ARG A 134 17.56 -3.63 8.57
CA ARG A 134 17.80 -5.08 8.46
C ARG A 134 17.19 -5.68 7.20
N HIS A 135 15.99 -5.24 6.81
CA HIS A 135 15.29 -5.82 5.67
C HIS A 135 15.69 -5.20 4.33
N TYR A 136 16.18 -3.95 4.30
CA TYR A 136 16.43 -3.21 3.07
C TYR A 136 17.86 -2.63 2.96
N SER A 137 18.79 -3.06 3.81
CA SER A 137 20.22 -2.68 3.74
C SER A 137 20.88 -3.03 2.42
N HIS A 138 20.34 -4.00 1.70
CA HIS A 138 20.83 -4.43 0.39
C HIS A 138 20.44 -3.48 -0.76
N LEU A 139 19.66 -2.42 -0.50
CA LEU A 139 19.34 -1.42 -1.52
C LEU A 139 20.59 -0.62 -1.88
N THR A 140 21.04 -0.75 -3.13
CA THR A 140 22.25 -0.08 -3.62
C THR A 140 21.96 1.34 -4.11
N PRO A 141 22.97 2.23 -4.15
CA PRO A 141 22.79 3.57 -4.70
C PRO A 141 22.27 3.58 -6.14
N ARG A 142 22.65 2.58 -6.93
CA ARG A 142 22.17 2.39 -8.31
C ARG A 142 20.65 2.18 -8.39
N MET A 143 20.07 1.48 -7.43
CA MET A 143 18.61 1.29 -7.36
C MET A 143 17.90 2.61 -7.03
N LYS A 144 18.55 3.50 -6.28
CA LYS A 144 18.03 4.82 -5.88
C LYS A 144 18.55 5.96 -6.76
N LYS A 145 19.03 5.67 -7.97
CA LYS A 145 19.66 6.67 -8.85
C LYS A 145 18.78 7.90 -9.11
N ASP A 146 17.47 7.71 -9.28
CA ASP A 146 16.53 8.80 -9.59
C ASP A 146 16.35 9.71 -8.36
N MET A 147 16.36 9.12 -7.15
CA MET A 147 16.33 9.87 -5.90
C MET A 147 17.61 10.72 -5.71
N PHE A 148 18.79 10.17 -6.02
CA PHE A 148 20.06 10.88 -5.86
C PHE A 148 20.35 11.92 -6.93
N THR A 149 19.84 11.72 -8.15
CA THR A 149 20.06 12.65 -9.26
C THR A 149 19.00 13.75 -9.34
N GLY A 150 17.89 13.60 -8.60
CA GLY A 150 16.75 14.53 -8.66
C GLY A 150 16.02 14.48 -10.00
N LYS A 151 15.06 15.40 -10.18
CA LYS A 151 14.41 15.59 -11.49
C LYS A 151 15.45 16.14 -12.46
N ARG A 152 15.57 15.52 -13.64
CA ARG A 152 16.37 16.09 -14.74
C ARG A 152 15.62 17.30 -15.28
N TYR A 153 15.95 18.50 -14.78
CA TYR A 153 15.31 19.76 -15.18
C TYR A 153 15.50 20.09 -16.68
N GLU A 154 16.41 19.39 -17.35
CA GLU A 154 16.62 19.47 -18.79
C GLU A 154 15.53 18.77 -19.61
N LEU A 155 14.72 17.91 -18.99
CA LEU A 155 13.63 17.17 -19.63
C LEU A 155 12.29 17.65 -19.09
N SER A 156 11.31 17.85 -19.96
CA SER A 156 9.92 18.00 -19.52
C SER A 156 9.43 16.72 -18.82
N ALA A 157 8.40 16.83 -17.99
CA ALA A 157 7.84 15.68 -17.27
C ALA A 157 7.34 14.57 -18.23
N GLU A 158 6.85 14.96 -19.40
CA GLU A 158 6.38 14.05 -20.46
C GLU A 158 7.55 13.33 -21.14
N GLU A 159 8.63 14.04 -21.48
CA GLU A 159 9.85 13.46 -22.06
C GLU A 159 10.55 12.51 -21.10
N TYR A 160 10.58 12.85 -19.80
CA TYR A 160 11.14 12.00 -18.76
C TYR A 160 10.34 10.70 -18.62
N ALA A 161 9.00 10.77 -18.63
CA ALA A 161 8.13 9.60 -18.57
C ALA A 161 8.27 8.70 -19.81
N ALA A 162 8.36 9.28 -21.01
CA ALA A 162 8.56 8.56 -22.27
C ALA A 162 9.91 7.81 -22.33
N GLN A 163 10.99 8.44 -21.86
CA GLN A 163 12.30 7.79 -21.75
C GLN A 163 12.30 6.65 -20.73
N LYS A 164 11.63 6.83 -19.59
CA LYS A 164 11.54 5.79 -18.56
C LYS A 164 10.74 4.57 -19.06
N GLY A 165 9.62 4.79 -19.77
CA GLY A 165 8.80 3.73 -20.37
C GLY A 165 9.53 2.93 -21.46
N SER A 166 10.35 3.58 -22.28
CA SER A 166 11.11 2.93 -23.36
C SER A 166 12.26 2.04 -22.84
N SER A 167 12.81 2.36 -21.66
CA SER A 167 13.94 1.63 -21.06
C SER A 167 13.60 0.24 -20.49
N HIS A 168 12.31 -0.10 -20.35
CA HIS A 168 11.85 -1.41 -19.83
C HIS A 168 11.53 -2.44 -20.93
N SER A 169 11.68 -2.10 -22.22
CA SER A 169 11.40 -3.02 -23.35
C SER A 169 12.63 -3.76 -23.88
N SER A 170 13.81 -3.57 -23.29
CA SER A 170 15.05 -4.18 -23.76
C SER A 170 15.81 -4.81 -22.61
N LEU A 171 15.39 -6.00 -22.18
CA LEU A 171 16.19 -7.07 -21.57
C LEU A 171 15.40 -8.38 -21.60
#